data_AF-A0AAW2BIS9-F1
#
_entry.id   AF-A0AAW2BIS9-F1
#
_cell.length_a   1.000
_cell.length_b   1.000
_cell.length_c   1.000
_cell.angle_alpha   90.00
_cell.angle_beta   90.00
_cell.angle_gamma   90.00
#
_symmetry.space_group_name_H-M   'P 1'
#
loop_
_entity.id
_entity.type
_entity.pdbx_description
1 polymer ?
#
loop_
_entity_poly.entity_id
_entity_poly.type
_entity_poly.pdbx_seq_one_letter_code
_entity_poly.pdbx_strand_id
1 'polypeptide(L)'
;MTVQRSLISGTNKLLQLQTTKTTSTSLTNPWNFRLRELAKQCEYTQALPLYLQMLRSGFSPNAFTFPFILKSCAALSLPIPGSQLHCHVIKTGCNPDPFVQTSLISMYCRCSSIEYARKVFDENGDIRKLTICYNALISGYASNSRFYDGVLLFRKMREAGVSVDSVTMLGLVPVCTLPVHLSLGMCLHGCCVKVGLDSNVSVSNCLLTMYVKCGAVAYAQTLFNAMPEKGLITWNAMISGYAQNGLARHVLDIYHEMELTGIHPDPVTFLGVLSSCAYMGAHKVGCEIERQIHCRGFGSNPFLSNALINMYARCGNLGKAHAIFDHMPEKSVISWTAIIGGYGMHGHGEIAVQLFDEMIGTGIIPDKAVFVSVLSACSHAGLTDKGLDYFATMERTYGLQPGLDHYSCMVDLLGRAGQLKEAKELIESMKLKPDAPIWGALLGACKIHKNVELAELAFNQVIELDPANIGYYVLLSNIYCEAQNMEGVLKVRTMMRERKLKKEPGYSYVEYKGTVHLFLAGDRTHPQAKEIYGMLDELENLVKELVGSYKNDQERRNEEILSGMGVHSEKLAIAFGLLNTRPGTEIVVIKNLRICEKCHLFIKLVSKIVDRQFVIRDATRFHHFRDGTCSCKDYW
;
A
#
# COMPACT_ATOMS: atom_id res chain seq x y z
N MET A 1 -28.16 31.92 -88.64
CA MET A 1 -28.29 31.34 -90.00
C MET A 1 -28.57 29.86 -89.86
N THR A 2 -29.54 29.32 -90.63
CA THR A 2 -29.72 27.91 -91.06
C THR A 2 -29.34 26.76 -90.09
N VAL A 3 -30.20 25.90 -89.54
CA VAL A 3 -31.37 25.10 -90.03
C VAL A 3 -31.00 23.82 -90.82
N GLN A 4 -31.48 22.67 -90.28
CA GLN A 4 -31.80 21.35 -90.90
C GLN A 4 -30.72 20.29 -91.30
N ARG A 5 -30.81 19.09 -90.71
CA ARG A 5 -31.31 17.78 -91.27
C ARG A 5 -30.95 16.61 -90.31
N SER A 6 -31.88 15.91 -89.64
CA SER A 6 -32.74 14.77 -90.09
C SER A 6 -31.94 13.50 -90.48
N LEU A 7 -31.84 12.46 -89.63
CA LEU A 7 -32.79 11.34 -89.38
C LEU A 7 -32.51 10.07 -90.24
N ILE A 8 -32.38 8.88 -89.60
CA ILE A 8 -33.02 7.55 -89.91
C ILE A 8 -32.20 6.32 -89.37
N SER A 9 -32.92 5.35 -88.76
CA SER A 9 -32.67 3.91 -88.41
C SER A 9 -31.25 3.36 -88.17
N GLY A 10 -30.95 2.46 -87.22
CA GLY A 10 -31.77 1.38 -86.65
C GLY A 10 -31.17 -0.02 -86.94
N THR A 11 -30.74 -0.75 -85.90
CA THR A 11 -30.36 -2.20 -85.85
C THR A 11 -29.18 -2.67 -86.74
N ASN A 12 -28.04 -3.19 -86.24
CA ASN A 12 -27.94 -4.40 -85.41
C ASN A 12 -26.54 -4.60 -84.75
N LYS A 13 -26.55 -5.07 -83.49
CA LYS A 13 -25.62 -6.01 -82.80
C LYS A 13 -24.07 -5.87 -82.81
N LEU A 14 -23.57 -5.84 -81.55
CA LEU A 14 -22.43 -6.57 -80.93
C LEU A 14 -21.02 -5.94 -80.85
N LEU A 15 -20.58 -5.72 -79.59
CA LEU A 15 -19.18 -5.67 -79.07
C LEU A 15 -18.29 -4.53 -79.66
N GLN A 16 -17.52 -3.72 -78.94
CA GLN A 16 -17.07 -3.57 -77.54
C GLN A 16 -16.50 -2.13 -77.42
N LEU A 17 -16.33 -1.45 -76.27
CA LEU A 17 -16.57 -1.73 -74.84
C LEU A 17 -17.37 -0.54 -74.22
N GLN A 18 -17.60 -0.55 -72.90
CA GLN A 18 -17.98 0.65 -72.12
C GLN A 18 -16.94 0.94 -71.03
N THR A 19 -16.32 2.11 -71.08
CA THR A 19 -15.61 2.74 -69.95
C THR A 19 -16.41 3.94 -69.47
N THR A 20 -17.26 3.75 -68.46
CA THR A 20 -18.00 4.86 -67.82
C THR A 20 -17.63 5.00 -66.35
N LYS A 21 -17.17 6.20 -66.00
CA LYS A 21 -16.97 6.67 -64.63
C LYS A 21 -18.28 6.59 -63.85
N THR A 22 -18.24 6.16 -62.59
CA THR A 22 -19.28 6.41 -61.59
C THR A 22 -18.69 7.19 -60.42
N THR A 23 -19.02 8.48 -60.34
CA THR A 23 -18.66 9.36 -59.24
C THR A 23 -19.61 9.17 -58.05
N SER A 24 -19.02 8.80 -56.91
CA SER A 24 -19.37 9.24 -55.55
C SER A 24 -20.82 9.67 -55.23
N THR A 25 -21.48 8.93 -54.33
CA THR A 25 -21.89 9.48 -53.02
C THR A 25 -22.27 8.38 -52.01
N SER A 26 -21.86 8.58 -50.75
CA SER A 26 -22.55 8.11 -49.53
C SER A 26 -23.06 6.66 -49.43
N LEU A 27 -22.15 5.70 -49.22
CA LEU A 27 -22.45 4.49 -48.44
C LEU A 27 -21.29 4.23 -47.46
N THR A 28 -21.60 4.10 -46.17
CA THR A 28 -20.64 3.69 -45.15
C THR A 28 -20.14 2.29 -45.48
N ASN A 29 -18.82 2.14 -45.69
CA ASN A 29 -18.22 0.83 -45.95
C ASN A 29 -18.58 -0.13 -44.78
N PRO A 30 -19.34 -1.23 -45.02
CA PRO A 30 -19.84 -2.09 -43.96
C PRO A 30 -18.72 -2.74 -43.15
N TRP A 31 -17.54 -2.93 -43.75
CA TRP A 31 -16.35 -3.42 -43.06
C TRP A 31 -15.82 -2.42 -42.02
N ASN A 32 -15.77 -1.13 -42.36
CA ASN A 32 -15.32 -0.07 -41.44
C ASN A 32 -16.29 0.12 -40.27
N PHE A 33 -17.61 -0.04 -40.51
CA PHE A 33 -18.60 -0.04 -39.43
C PHE A 33 -18.40 -1.23 -38.48
N ARG A 34 -18.31 -2.46 -39.00
CA ARG A 34 -18.09 -3.66 -38.17
C ARG A 34 -16.79 -3.62 -37.37
N LEU A 35 -15.69 -3.17 -37.99
CA LEU A 35 -14.40 -2.97 -37.28
C LEU A 35 -14.50 -1.94 -36.16
N ARG A 36 -15.29 -0.87 -36.35
CA ARG A 36 -15.55 0.14 -35.31
C ARG A 36 -16.39 -0.44 -34.16
N GLU A 37 -17.41 -1.24 -34.44
CA GLU A 37 -18.23 -1.85 -33.38
C GLU A 37 -17.45 -2.90 -32.58
N LEU A 38 -16.68 -3.78 -33.22
CA LEU A 38 -15.75 -4.69 -32.50
C LEU A 38 -14.80 -3.92 -31.58
N ALA A 39 -14.26 -2.80 -32.06
CA ALA A 39 -13.36 -1.94 -31.29
C ALA A 39 -14.04 -1.11 -30.19
N LYS A 40 -15.38 -1.03 -30.16
CA LYS A 40 -16.19 -0.49 -29.05
C LYS A 40 -16.56 -1.57 -28.04
N GLN A 41 -16.94 -2.76 -28.53
CA GLN A 41 -17.30 -3.94 -27.73
C GLN A 41 -16.08 -4.63 -27.09
N CYS A 42 -14.86 -4.15 -27.39
CA CYS A 42 -13.58 -4.72 -26.95
C CYS A 42 -13.31 -6.14 -27.48
N GLU A 43 -13.97 -6.54 -28.57
CA GLU A 43 -13.80 -7.84 -29.26
C GLU A 43 -12.57 -7.82 -30.19
N TYR A 44 -11.42 -7.40 -29.64
CA TYR A 44 -10.20 -7.11 -30.40
C TYR A 44 -9.63 -8.33 -31.15
N THR A 45 -9.89 -9.55 -30.66
CA THR A 45 -9.44 -10.81 -31.27
C THR A 45 -10.07 -11.07 -32.65
N GLN A 46 -11.28 -10.58 -32.89
CA GLN A 46 -12.00 -10.77 -34.15
C GLN A 46 -11.64 -9.74 -35.23
N ALA A 47 -11.02 -8.61 -34.86
CA ALA A 47 -10.74 -7.51 -35.77
C ALA A 47 -9.72 -7.88 -36.88
N LEU A 48 -8.69 -8.66 -36.55
CA LEU A 48 -7.70 -9.13 -37.53
C LEU A 48 -8.29 -10.16 -38.52
N PRO A 49 -9.02 -11.21 -38.09
CA PRO A 49 -9.77 -12.08 -39.00
C PRO A 49 -10.73 -11.33 -39.93
N LEU A 50 -11.52 -10.38 -39.39
CA LEU A 50 -12.47 -9.59 -40.18
C LEU A 50 -11.76 -8.71 -41.22
N TYR A 51 -10.62 -8.13 -40.86
CA TYR A 51 -9.78 -7.38 -41.79
C TYR A 51 -9.23 -8.25 -42.93
N LEU A 52 -8.72 -9.45 -42.62
CA LEU A 52 -8.28 -10.39 -43.65
C LEU A 52 -9.43 -10.83 -44.56
N GLN A 53 -10.65 -10.98 -44.03
CA GLN A 53 -11.84 -11.26 -44.82
C GLN A 53 -12.21 -10.10 -45.75
N MET A 54 -12.11 -8.84 -45.30
CA MET A 54 -12.31 -7.65 -46.13
C MET A 54 -11.33 -7.65 -47.33
N LEU A 55 -10.04 -7.92 -47.09
CA LEU A 55 -9.03 -7.99 -48.14
C LEU A 55 -9.31 -9.14 -49.14
N ARG A 56 -9.66 -10.33 -48.64
CA ARG A 56 -10.06 -11.47 -49.47
C ARG A 56 -11.33 -11.21 -50.30
N SER A 57 -12.19 -10.30 -49.83
CA SER A 57 -13.39 -9.86 -50.53
C SER A 57 -13.13 -8.74 -51.56
N GLY A 58 -11.87 -8.39 -51.82
CA GLY A 58 -11.47 -7.39 -52.82
C GLY A 58 -11.59 -5.92 -52.38
N PHE A 59 -11.91 -5.66 -51.10
CA PHE A 59 -12.04 -4.28 -50.60
C PHE A 59 -10.68 -3.73 -50.14
N SER A 60 -10.30 -2.55 -50.66
CA SER A 60 -9.09 -1.85 -50.23
C SER A 60 -9.30 -1.14 -48.89
N PRO A 61 -8.35 -1.22 -47.94
CA PRO A 61 -8.37 -0.42 -46.72
C PRO A 61 -8.10 1.06 -47.01
N ASN A 62 -8.54 1.91 -46.09
CA ASN A 62 -8.34 3.35 -46.12
C ASN A 62 -8.09 3.92 -44.71
N ALA A 63 -7.89 5.25 -44.60
CA ALA A 63 -7.64 5.94 -43.34
C ALA A 63 -8.71 5.70 -42.25
N PHE A 64 -9.96 5.41 -42.61
CA PHE A 64 -11.02 5.06 -41.66
C PHE A 64 -11.01 3.58 -41.22
N THR A 65 -10.18 2.74 -41.85
CA THR A 65 -10.05 1.31 -41.55
C THR A 65 -8.98 1.06 -40.49
N PHE A 66 -7.78 1.63 -40.70
CA PHE A 66 -6.58 1.31 -39.93
C PHE A 66 -6.66 1.62 -38.43
N PRO A 67 -7.24 2.76 -37.95
CA PRO A 67 -7.27 3.10 -36.53
C PRO A 67 -7.89 2.02 -35.63
N PHE A 68 -8.97 1.38 -36.07
CA PHE A 68 -9.68 0.36 -35.29
C PHE A 68 -8.90 -0.96 -35.18
N ILE A 69 -8.19 -1.34 -36.25
CA ILE A 69 -7.37 -2.55 -36.28
C ILE A 69 -6.07 -2.33 -35.51
N LEU A 70 -5.43 -1.16 -35.67
CA LEU A 70 -4.25 -0.76 -34.90
C LEU A 70 -4.56 -0.68 -33.41
N LYS A 71 -5.73 -0.14 -33.01
CA LYS A 71 -6.24 -0.22 -31.62
C LYS A 71 -6.36 -1.66 -31.14
N SER A 72 -6.80 -2.58 -31.99
CA SER A 72 -6.94 -4.01 -31.65
C SER A 72 -5.58 -4.67 -31.44
N CYS A 73 -4.60 -4.42 -32.32
CA CYS A 73 -3.22 -4.86 -32.12
C CYS A 73 -2.57 -4.23 -30.87
N ALA A 74 -2.90 -2.99 -30.55
CA ALA A 74 -2.44 -2.29 -29.35
C ALA A 74 -3.03 -2.89 -28.06
N ALA A 75 -4.31 -3.26 -28.08
CA ALA A 75 -5.00 -3.87 -26.94
C ALA A 75 -4.54 -5.32 -26.66
N LEU A 76 -4.13 -6.04 -27.71
CA LEU A 76 -3.61 -7.41 -27.64
C LEU A 76 -2.06 -7.47 -27.60
N SER A 77 -1.37 -6.33 -27.55
CA SER A 77 0.10 -6.21 -27.61
C SER A 77 0.75 -7.07 -28.71
N LEU A 78 0.29 -6.91 -29.95
CA LEU A 78 0.70 -7.69 -31.12
C LEU A 78 1.69 -6.90 -32.03
N PRO A 79 3.01 -6.92 -31.76
CA PRO A 79 3.99 -6.13 -32.52
C PRO A 79 4.13 -6.54 -33.99
N ILE A 80 4.08 -7.84 -34.30
CA ILE A 80 4.29 -8.34 -35.66
C ILE A 80 3.08 -8.02 -36.58
N PRO A 81 1.81 -8.33 -36.21
CA PRO A 81 0.65 -7.84 -36.95
C PRO A 81 0.60 -6.30 -37.03
N GLY A 82 0.99 -5.61 -35.96
CA GLY A 82 1.07 -4.14 -35.92
C GLY A 82 2.03 -3.56 -36.96
N SER A 83 3.24 -4.11 -37.10
CA SER A 83 4.21 -3.67 -38.10
C SER A 83 3.82 -4.03 -39.53
N GLN A 84 3.19 -5.19 -39.75
CA GLN A 84 2.60 -5.56 -41.04
C GLN A 84 1.50 -4.58 -41.48
N LEU A 85 0.63 -4.16 -40.56
CA LEU A 85 -0.39 -3.14 -40.81
C LEU A 85 0.24 -1.77 -41.13
N HIS A 86 1.32 -1.40 -40.43
CA HIS A 86 2.06 -0.16 -40.73
C HIS A 86 2.64 -0.18 -42.16
N CYS A 87 3.25 -1.29 -42.59
CA CYS A 87 3.67 -1.47 -43.98
C CYS A 87 2.51 -1.32 -44.98
N HIS A 88 1.29 -1.74 -44.60
CA HIS A 88 0.10 -1.59 -45.44
C HIS A 88 -0.44 -0.15 -45.48
N VAL A 89 -0.37 0.59 -44.35
CA VAL A 89 -0.65 2.04 -44.29
C VAL A 89 0.23 2.81 -45.27
N ILE A 90 1.53 2.49 -45.33
CA ILE A 90 2.49 3.10 -46.25
C ILE A 90 2.12 2.75 -47.71
N LYS A 91 1.88 1.47 -48.02
CA LYS A 91 1.51 1.00 -49.37
C LYS A 91 0.20 1.58 -49.90
N THR A 92 -0.75 1.91 -49.02
CA THR A 92 -2.05 2.48 -49.39
C THR A 92 -2.06 4.02 -49.40
N GLY A 93 -0.91 4.67 -49.17
CA GLY A 93 -0.80 6.13 -49.11
C GLY A 93 -1.55 6.76 -47.92
N CYS A 94 -2.02 5.97 -46.95
CA CYS A 94 -2.77 6.47 -45.80
C CYS A 94 -1.87 7.06 -44.70
N ASN A 95 -0.54 7.03 -44.89
CA ASN A 95 0.45 7.53 -43.93
C ASN A 95 0.27 9.01 -43.50
N PRO A 96 -0.12 9.96 -44.38
CA PRO A 96 -0.29 11.37 -43.97
C PRO A 96 -1.47 11.62 -43.02
N ASP A 97 -2.41 10.67 -42.86
CA ASP A 97 -3.63 10.88 -42.07
C ASP A 97 -3.34 10.95 -40.55
N PRO A 98 -3.75 12.03 -39.85
CA PRO A 98 -3.49 12.20 -38.42
C PRO A 98 -4.05 11.11 -37.50
N PHE A 99 -5.21 10.53 -37.83
CA PHE A 99 -5.84 9.49 -37.00
C PHE A 99 -5.09 8.16 -37.17
N VAL A 100 -4.63 7.86 -38.39
CA VAL A 100 -3.76 6.71 -38.65
C VAL A 100 -2.42 6.87 -37.92
N GLN A 101 -1.78 8.04 -38.01
CA GLN A 101 -0.53 8.34 -37.31
C GLN A 101 -0.64 8.21 -35.79
N THR A 102 -1.67 8.83 -35.19
CA THR A 102 -1.93 8.73 -33.74
C THR A 102 -2.14 7.27 -33.31
N SER A 103 -2.83 6.49 -34.14
CA SER A 103 -3.08 5.07 -33.89
C SER A 103 -1.81 4.20 -34.01
N LEU A 104 -0.91 4.52 -34.96
CA LEU A 104 0.39 3.85 -35.11
C LEU A 104 1.29 4.13 -33.89
N ILE A 105 1.39 5.40 -33.46
CA ILE A 105 2.12 5.79 -32.25
C ILE A 105 1.58 5.00 -31.05
N SER A 106 0.27 5.02 -30.82
CA SER A 106 -0.37 4.32 -29.70
C SER A 106 -0.13 2.81 -29.75
N MET A 107 -0.22 2.19 -30.93
CA MET A 107 0.04 0.77 -31.13
C MET A 107 1.48 0.40 -30.79
N TYR A 108 2.47 1.12 -31.33
CA TYR A 108 3.87 0.86 -31.01
C TYR A 108 4.18 1.08 -29.52
N CYS A 109 3.61 2.11 -28.89
CA CYS A 109 3.75 2.34 -27.45
C CYS A 109 3.18 1.19 -26.59
N ARG A 110 2.04 0.60 -26.97
CA ARG A 110 1.41 -0.54 -26.28
C ARG A 110 2.09 -1.89 -26.56
N CYS A 111 2.90 -1.96 -27.61
CA CYS A 111 3.79 -3.08 -27.93
C CYS A 111 5.23 -2.85 -27.43
N SER A 112 5.43 -1.92 -26.47
CA SER A 112 6.73 -1.48 -25.92
C SER A 112 7.83 -1.15 -26.95
N SER A 113 7.42 -0.85 -28.17
CA SER A 113 8.24 -0.59 -29.34
C SER A 113 8.46 0.92 -29.51
N ILE A 114 8.87 1.58 -28.43
CA ILE A 114 8.83 3.04 -28.27
C ILE A 114 9.68 3.80 -29.30
N GLU A 115 10.76 3.18 -29.80
CA GLU A 115 11.62 3.75 -30.85
C GLU A 115 10.90 3.87 -32.19
N TYR A 116 10.07 2.88 -32.55
CA TYR A 116 9.24 2.96 -33.75
C TYR A 116 8.10 3.97 -33.57
N ALA A 117 7.49 4.06 -32.38
CA ALA A 117 6.52 5.12 -32.09
C ALA A 117 7.14 6.52 -32.23
N ARG A 118 8.38 6.68 -31.76
CA ARG A 118 9.14 7.92 -31.88
C ARG A 118 9.50 8.24 -33.34
N LYS A 119 9.93 7.24 -34.11
CA LYS A 119 10.25 7.37 -35.54
C LYS A 119 9.04 7.85 -36.35
N VAL A 120 7.88 7.21 -36.14
CA VAL A 120 6.59 7.61 -36.75
C VAL A 120 6.26 9.08 -36.44
N PHE A 121 6.51 9.53 -35.20
CA PHE A 121 6.30 10.92 -34.78
C PHE A 121 7.29 11.92 -35.43
N ASP A 122 8.57 11.57 -35.56
CA ASP A 122 9.60 12.48 -36.08
C ASP A 122 9.63 12.56 -37.62
N GLU A 123 9.24 11.50 -38.34
CA GLU A 123 9.29 11.41 -39.82
C GLU A 123 8.24 12.29 -40.53
N ASN A 124 7.11 12.61 -39.88
CA ASN A 124 6.07 13.45 -40.47
C ASN A 124 6.09 14.86 -39.86
N GLY A 125 6.51 15.85 -40.66
CA GLY A 125 6.72 17.22 -40.20
C GLY A 125 5.45 17.93 -39.69
N ASP A 126 4.28 17.61 -40.25
CA ASP A 126 3.03 18.31 -39.98
C ASP A 126 2.28 17.77 -38.76
N ILE A 127 2.41 16.48 -38.43
CA ILE A 127 1.82 15.94 -37.19
C ILE A 127 2.46 16.51 -35.92
N ARG A 128 3.67 17.08 -36.03
CA ARG A 128 4.34 17.83 -34.94
C ARG A 128 3.71 19.20 -34.67
N LYS A 129 2.58 19.53 -35.31
CA LYS A 129 1.70 20.65 -34.97
C LYS A 129 0.43 20.17 -34.23
N LEU A 130 0.21 18.86 -34.11
CA LEU A 130 -1.04 18.28 -33.60
C LEU A 130 -0.90 17.76 -32.17
N THR A 131 -1.67 18.35 -31.25
CA THR A 131 -1.72 17.96 -29.83
C THR A 131 -1.99 16.45 -29.63
N ILE A 132 -2.84 15.83 -30.45
CA ILE A 132 -3.18 14.39 -30.33
C ILE A 132 -1.96 13.46 -30.50
N CYS A 133 -1.01 13.82 -31.37
CA CYS A 133 0.19 13.01 -31.62
C CYS A 133 1.20 13.16 -30.49
N TYR A 134 1.36 14.38 -29.95
CA TYR A 134 2.13 14.60 -28.72
C TYR A 134 1.54 13.83 -27.54
N ASN A 135 0.24 13.96 -27.30
CA ASN A 135 -0.46 13.28 -26.21
C ASN A 135 -0.29 11.75 -26.29
N ALA A 136 -0.45 11.15 -27.47
CA ALA A 136 -0.25 9.72 -27.67
C ALA A 136 1.18 9.26 -27.33
N LEU A 137 2.20 10.02 -27.73
CA LEU A 137 3.60 9.67 -27.46
C LEU A 137 4.02 9.99 -26.02
N ILE A 138 3.51 11.07 -25.41
CA ILE A 138 3.68 11.40 -23.98
C ILE A 138 3.09 10.29 -23.10
N SER A 139 1.83 9.89 -23.32
CA SER A 139 1.22 8.76 -22.61
C SER A 139 1.97 7.44 -22.88
N GLY A 140 2.50 7.28 -24.10
CA GLY A 140 3.37 6.18 -24.48
C GLY A 140 4.63 6.09 -23.64
N TYR A 141 5.37 7.20 -23.53
CA TYR A 141 6.55 7.30 -22.67
C TYR A 141 6.23 7.06 -21.20
N ALA A 142 5.10 7.58 -20.69
CA ALA A 142 4.64 7.33 -19.33
C ALA A 142 4.40 5.83 -19.06
N SER A 143 3.67 5.16 -19.95
CA SER A 143 3.37 3.72 -19.83
C SER A 143 4.58 2.79 -20.00
N ASN A 144 5.70 3.30 -20.55
CA ASN A 144 6.95 2.56 -20.72
C ASN A 144 8.07 3.06 -19.79
N SER A 145 7.74 3.78 -18.70
CA SER A 145 8.69 4.30 -17.71
C SER A 145 9.78 5.25 -18.25
N ARG A 146 9.56 5.87 -19.41
CA ARG A 146 10.48 6.80 -20.09
C ARG A 146 10.28 8.25 -19.62
N PHE A 147 10.41 8.49 -18.32
CA PHE A 147 10.15 9.78 -17.66
C PHE A 147 10.77 10.98 -18.40
N TYR A 148 12.10 10.97 -18.58
CA TYR A 148 12.84 12.10 -19.17
C TYR A 148 12.42 12.41 -20.61
N ASP A 149 12.12 11.39 -21.42
CA ASP A 149 11.68 11.58 -22.80
C ASP A 149 10.30 12.23 -22.88
N GLY A 150 9.37 11.86 -21.99
CA GLY A 150 8.06 12.50 -21.88
C GLY A 150 8.15 13.98 -21.53
N VAL A 151 8.99 14.33 -20.56
CA VAL A 151 9.22 15.73 -20.14
C VAL A 151 9.94 16.54 -21.24
N LEU A 152 10.93 15.95 -21.91
CA LEU A 152 11.62 16.59 -23.04
C LEU A 152 10.70 16.79 -24.24
N LEU A 153 9.81 15.83 -24.52
CA LEU A 153 8.80 15.95 -25.57
C LEU A 153 7.78 17.05 -25.24
N PHE A 154 7.32 17.16 -24.00
CA PHE A 154 6.45 18.25 -23.54
C PHE A 154 7.14 19.62 -23.66
N ARG A 155 8.44 19.71 -23.36
CA ARG A 155 9.21 20.94 -23.60
C ARG A 155 9.19 21.33 -25.09
N LYS A 156 9.48 20.38 -25.98
CA LYS A 156 9.42 20.60 -27.44
C LYS A 156 8.01 20.99 -27.93
N MET A 157 6.96 20.41 -27.36
CA MET A 157 5.56 20.76 -27.64
C MET A 157 5.28 22.25 -27.35
N ARG A 158 5.75 22.74 -26.19
CA ARG A 158 5.60 24.15 -25.80
C ARG A 158 6.47 25.09 -26.62
N GLU A 159 7.71 24.70 -26.93
CA GLU A 159 8.62 25.47 -27.80
C GLU A 159 8.08 25.59 -29.24
N ALA A 160 7.33 24.58 -29.71
CA ALA A 160 6.63 24.60 -31.00
C ALA A 160 5.26 25.33 -30.98
N GLY A 161 4.84 25.90 -29.84
CA GLY A 161 3.57 26.60 -29.69
C GLY A 161 2.31 25.72 -29.76
N VAL A 162 2.45 24.40 -29.59
CA VAL A 162 1.32 23.45 -29.66
C VAL A 162 0.49 23.51 -28.37
N SER A 163 -0.83 23.57 -28.48
CA SER A 163 -1.74 23.72 -27.35
C SER A 163 -1.67 22.53 -26.39
N VAL A 164 -1.51 22.84 -25.10
CA VAL A 164 -1.51 21.88 -23.98
C VAL A 164 -2.94 21.70 -23.49
N ASP A 165 -3.40 20.45 -23.38
CA ASP A 165 -4.75 20.12 -22.92
C ASP A 165 -4.74 19.21 -21.68
N SER A 166 -5.93 18.82 -21.21
CA SER A 166 -6.10 17.93 -20.07
C SER A 166 -5.47 16.56 -20.29
N VAL A 167 -5.47 16.04 -21.52
CA VAL A 167 -4.87 14.74 -21.87
C VAL A 167 -3.34 14.83 -21.84
N THR A 168 -2.75 15.97 -22.23
CA THR A 168 -1.31 16.25 -22.04
C THR A 168 -0.92 16.13 -20.57
N MET A 169 -1.69 16.75 -19.67
CA MET A 169 -1.41 16.74 -18.23
C MET A 169 -1.65 15.36 -17.60
N LEU A 170 -2.72 14.65 -17.99
CA LEU A 170 -2.99 13.28 -17.57
C LEU A 170 -1.91 12.29 -18.05
N GLY A 171 -1.16 12.60 -19.10
CA GLY A 171 0.03 11.84 -19.50
C GLY A 171 1.30 12.14 -18.69
N LEU A 172 1.47 13.38 -18.20
CA LEU A 172 2.71 13.84 -17.55
C LEU A 172 2.68 13.80 -16.02
N VAL A 173 1.56 14.15 -15.39
CA VAL A 173 1.46 14.20 -13.92
C VAL A 173 1.68 12.81 -13.28
N PRO A 174 1.18 11.68 -13.83
CA PRO A 174 1.43 10.35 -13.27
C PRO A 174 2.90 9.92 -13.26
N VAL A 175 3.77 10.50 -14.10
CA VAL A 175 5.21 10.17 -14.07
C VAL A 175 5.97 10.94 -12.97
N CYS A 176 5.32 11.90 -12.33
CA CYS A 176 5.89 12.75 -11.28
C CYS A 176 5.55 12.27 -9.85
N THR A 177 5.10 11.03 -9.66
CA THR A 177 4.61 10.52 -8.36
C THR A 177 5.71 10.06 -7.38
N LEU A 178 6.99 10.24 -7.72
CA LEU A 178 8.11 9.94 -6.82
C LEU A 178 8.53 11.23 -6.09
N PRO A 179 8.88 11.20 -4.78
CA PRO A 179 9.27 12.41 -4.03
C PRO A 179 10.36 13.25 -4.70
N VAL A 180 11.33 12.62 -5.38
CA VAL A 180 12.40 13.30 -6.15
C VAL A 180 11.87 14.14 -7.34
N HIS A 181 10.67 13.83 -7.85
CA HIS A 181 10.02 14.55 -8.96
C HIS A 181 8.99 15.60 -8.50
N LEU A 182 8.81 15.80 -7.18
CA LEU A 182 7.82 16.74 -6.63
C LEU A 182 7.98 18.16 -7.19
N SER A 183 9.21 18.65 -7.35
CA SER A 183 9.49 19.97 -7.92
C SER A 183 8.95 20.13 -9.35
N LEU A 184 9.11 19.10 -10.19
CA LEU A 184 8.53 19.08 -11.53
C LEU A 184 7.00 18.98 -11.48
N GLY A 185 6.45 18.16 -10.58
CA GLY A 185 5.01 18.05 -10.34
C GLY A 185 4.38 19.40 -9.97
N MET A 186 5.05 20.19 -9.13
CA MET A 186 4.66 21.56 -8.79
C MET A 186 4.75 22.51 -9.99
N CYS A 187 5.77 22.39 -10.85
CA CYS A 187 5.85 23.16 -12.10
C CYS A 187 4.72 22.80 -13.08
N LEU A 188 4.33 21.52 -13.17
CA LEU A 188 3.19 21.08 -13.98
C LEU A 188 1.86 21.59 -13.41
N HIS A 189 1.67 21.57 -12.08
CA HIS A 189 0.51 22.19 -11.43
C HIS A 189 0.42 23.68 -11.76
N GLY A 190 1.51 24.43 -11.59
CA GLY A 190 1.58 25.85 -11.97
C GLY A 190 1.35 26.09 -13.47
N CYS A 191 1.65 25.13 -14.33
CA CYS A 191 1.28 25.17 -15.74
C CYS A 191 -0.23 24.93 -15.95
N CYS A 192 -0.85 24.02 -15.22
CA CYS A 192 -2.29 23.75 -15.28
C CYS A 192 -3.09 25.02 -14.93
N VAL A 193 -2.74 25.69 -13.83
CA VAL A 193 -3.37 26.96 -13.42
C VAL A 193 -3.19 28.05 -14.49
N LYS A 194 -1.99 28.19 -15.07
CA LYS A 194 -1.72 29.17 -16.13
C LYS A 194 -2.50 28.95 -17.43
N VAL A 195 -2.96 27.73 -17.69
CA VAL A 195 -3.76 27.39 -18.88
C VAL A 195 -5.22 27.03 -18.56
N GLY A 196 -5.67 27.28 -17.33
CA GLY A 196 -7.07 27.08 -16.89
C GLY A 196 -7.51 25.62 -16.72
N LEU A 197 -6.57 24.68 -16.68
CA LEU A 197 -6.84 23.24 -16.55
C LEU A 197 -7.06 22.78 -15.10
N ASP A 198 -6.84 23.66 -14.12
CA ASP A 198 -7.11 23.46 -12.68
C ASP A 198 -8.60 23.30 -12.38
N SER A 199 -9.47 23.85 -13.24
CA SER A 199 -10.92 23.60 -13.23
C SER A 199 -11.30 22.16 -13.62
N ASN A 200 -10.41 21.40 -14.26
CA ASN A 200 -10.70 20.05 -14.72
C ASN A 200 -10.52 19.03 -13.59
N VAL A 201 -11.63 18.48 -13.08
CA VAL A 201 -11.67 17.50 -11.97
C VAL A 201 -10.73 16.30 -12.20
N SER A 202 -10.53 15.83 -13.44
CA SER A 202 -9.61 14.72 -13.73
C SER A 202 -8.15 15.13 -13.57
N VAL A 203 -7.77 16.32 -14.03
CA VAL A 203 -6.42 16.88 -13.85
C VAL A 203 -6.15 17.13 -12.36
N SER A 204 -7.12 17.71 -11.64
CA SER A 204 -6.98 18.02 -10.21
C SER A 204 -6.91 16.76 -9.34
N ASN A 205 -7.69 15.71 -9.63
CA ASN A 205 -7.53 14.39 -8.99
C ASN A 205 -6.16 13.75 -9.27
N CYS A 206 -5.62 13.94 -10.49
CA CYS A 206 -4.30 13.43 -10.88
C CYS A 206 -3.18 14.17 -10.11
N LEU A 207 -3.27 15.49 -10.00
CA LEU A 207 -2.35 16.34 -9.22
C LEU A 207 -2.40 16.01 -7.72
N LEU A 208 -3.60 15.82 -7.17
CA LEU A 208 -3.82 15.42 -5.78
C LEU A 208 -3.16 14.06 -5.50
N THR A 209 -3.34 13.08 -6.39
CA THR A 209 -2.66 11.77 -6.31
C THR A 209 -1.14 11.90 -6.38
N MET A 210 -0.62 12.81 -7.20
CA MET A 210 0.83 13.10 -7.30
C MET A 210 1.37 13.67 -5.98
N TYR A 211 0.73 14.69 -5.41
CA TYR A 211 1.15 15.27 -4.12
C TYR A 211 1.13 14.23 -3.00
N VAL A 212 0.06 13.43 -2.92
CA VAL A 212 -0.08 12.31 -1.98
C VAL A 212 1.10 11.32 -2.07
N LYS A 213 1.43 10.85 -3.28
CA LYS A 213 2.49 9.85 -3.47
C LYS A 213 3.91 10.41 -3.25
N CYS A 214 4.08 11.71 -3.42
CA CYS A 214 5.31 12.42 -3.09
C CYS A 214 5.47 12.74 -1.59
N GLY A 215 4.53 12.32 -0.72
CA GLY A 215 4.52 12.66 0.71
C GLY A 215 4.10 14.10 1.01
N ALA A 216 3.72 14.86 -0.01
CA ALA A 216 3.41 16.29 0.05
C ALA A 216 1.93 16.54 0.45
N VAL A 217 1.45 15.81 1.47
CA VAL A 217 0.02 15.71 1.82
C VAL A 217 -0.63 17.06 2.16
N ALA A 218 0.11 18.00 2.76
CA ALA A 218 -0.41 19.35 3.03
C ALA A 218 -0.80 20.13 1.75
N TYR A 219 -0.03 19.96 0.67
CA TYR A 219 -0.37 20.52 -0.64
C TYR A 219 -1.55 19.79 -1.29
N ALA A 220 -1.65 18.46 -1.10
CA ALA A 220 -2.82 17.69 -1.53
C ALA A 220 -4.11 18.17 -0.84
N GLN A 221 -4.08 18.40 0.47
CA GLN A 221 -5.24 18.94 1.21
C GLN A 221 -5.61 20.37 0.76
N THR A 222 -4.61 21.21 0.48
CA THR A 222 -4.85 22.59 0.00
C THR A 222 -5.55 22.57 -1.37
N LEU A 223 -5.09 21.70 -2.28
CA LEU A 223 -5.74 21.47 -3.57
C LEU A 223 -7.15 20.89 -3.41
N PHE A 224 -7.31 19.85 -2.58
CA PHE A 224 -8.60 19.24 -2.27
C PHE A 224 -9.62 20.28 -1.78
N ASN A 225 -9.25 21.10 -0.78
CA ASN A 225 -10.10 22.17 -0.25
C ASN A 225 -10.54 23.13 -1.36
N ALA A 226 -9.61 23.53 -2.24
CA ALA A 226 -9.88 24.45 -3.35
C ALA A 226 -10.71 23.87 -4.51
N MET A 227 -10.85 22.55 -4.63
CA MET A 227 -11.66 21.94 -5.70
C MET A 227 -13.17 22.24 -5.51
N PRO A 228 -13.85 22.83 -6.50
CA PRO A 228 -15.26 23.23 -6.37
C PRO A 228 -16.21 22.03 -6.31
N GLU A 229 -15.90 20.96 -7.05
CA GLU A 229 -16.64 19.70 -7.05
C GLU A 229 -15.73 18.55 -6.58
N LYS A 230 -16.26 17.71 -5.68
CA LYS A 230 -15.54 16.59 -5.06
C LYS A 230 -16.34 15.29 -5.26
N GLY A 231 -16.00 14.53 -6.30
CA GLY A 231 -16.62 13.23 -6.58
C GLY A 231 -15.97 12.10 -5.77
N LEU A 232 -16.55 10.89 -5.81
CA LEU A 232 -16.04 9.68 -5.13
C LEU A 232 -14.53 9.45 -5.36
N ILE A 233 -14.03 9.67 -6.58
CA ILE A 233 -12.60 9.54 -6.93
C ILE A 233 -11.74 10.55 -6.13
N THR A 234 -12.23 11.76 -5.92
CA THR A 234 -11.54 12.84 -5.19
C THR A 234 -11.42 12.49 -3.70
N TRP A 235 -12.51 12.01 -3.09
CA TRP A 235 -12.51 11.52 -1.70
C TRP A 235 -11.62 10.29 -1.52
N ASN A 236 -11.75 9.29 -2.39
CA ASN A 236 -10.94 8.06 -2.35
C ASN A 236 -9.44 8.33 -2.52
N ALA A 237 -9.05 9.33 -3.32
CA ALA A 237 -7.66 9.72 -3.48
C ALA A 237 -7.07 10.34 -2.19
N MET A 238 -7.84 11.17 -1.47
CA MET A 238 -7.41 11.68 -0.16
C MET A 238 -7.42 10.61 0.94
N ILE A 239 -8.47 9.78 1.02
CA ILE A 239 -8.58 8.66 1.99
C ILE A 239 -7.40 7.70 1.82
N SER A 240 -7.14 7.26 0.59
CA SER A 240 -6.00 6.40 0.28
C SER A 240 -4.67 7.10 0.57
N GLY A 241 -4.60 8.41 0.32
CA GLY A 241 -3.39 9.19 0.52
C GLY A 241 -3.01 9.41 1.96
N TYR A 242 -3.99 9.72 2.81
CA TYR A 242 -3.78 9.78 4.26
C TYR A 242 -3.40 8.40 4.83
N ALA A 243 -4.06 7.32 4.39
CA ALA A 243 -3.71 5.97 4.80
C ALA A 243 -2.26 5.59 4.41
N GLN A 244 -1.84 5.85 3.17
CA GLN A 244 -0.49 5.58 2.67
C GLN A 244 0.61 6.39 3.38
N ASN A 245 0.27 7.58 3.90
CA ASN A 245 1.20 8.43 4.65
C ASN A 245 1.10 8.25 6.18
N GLY A 246 0.45 7.17 6.67
CA GLY A 246 0.35 6.87 8.10
C GLY A 246 -0.58 7.80 8.90
N LEU A 247 -1.33 8.67 8.24
CA LEU A 247 -2.19 9.68 8.85
C LEU A 247 -3.59 9.14 9.17
N ALA A 248 -3.64 7.97 9.82
CA ALA A 248 -4.86 7.18 10.06
C ALA A 248 -6.02 7.96 10.69
N ARG A 249 -5.75 8.93 11.59
CA ARG A 249 -6.79 9.79 12.18
C ARG A 249 -7.50 10.64 11.12
N HIS A 250 -6.73 11.28 10.24
CA HIS A 250 -7.26 12.13 9.16
C HIS A 250 -8.10 11.33 8.16
N VAL A 251 -7.87 10.01 8.02
CA VAL A 251 -8.74 9.12 7.23
C VAL A 251 -10.13 9.02 7.83
N LEU A 252 -10.25 8.92 9.16
CA LEU A 252 -11.55 8.87 9.83
C LEU A 252 -12.26 10.22 9.77
N ASP A 253 -11.52 11.31 9.98
CA ASP A 253 -12.04 12.68 9.91
C ASP A 253 -12.61 12.98 8.50
N ILE A 254 -11.86 12.69 7.43
CA ILE A 254 -12.30 12.95 6.05
C ILE A 254 -13.37 11.94 5.56
N TYR A 255 -13.39 10.71 6.09
CA TYR A 255 -14.46 9.76 5.82
C TYR A 255 -15.79 10.26 6.41
N HIS A 256 -15.77 10.83 7.61
CA HIS A 256 -16.96 11.44 8.20
C HIS A 256 -17.43 12.67 7.40
N GLU A 257 -16.51 13.51 6.91
CA GLU A 257 -16.83 14.62 6.00
C GLU A 257 -17.47 14.12 4.69
N MET A 258 -16.94 13.03 4.11
CA MET A 258 -17.50 12.38 2.92
C MET A 258 -18.95 11.91 3.15
N GLU A 259 -19.23 11.27 4.29
CA GLU A 259 -20.59 10.84 4.64
C GLU A 259 -21.54 12.04 4.83
N LEU A 260 -21.10 13.11 5.48
CA LEU A 260 -21.88 14.34 5.67
C LEU A 260 -22.21 15.06 4.36
N THR A 261 -21.35 14.96 3.34
CA THR A 261 -21.63 15.46 1.98
C THR A 261 -22.54 14.55 1.14
N GLY A 262 -22.97 13.41 1.69
CA GLY A 262 -23.86 12.46 1.03
C GLY A 262 -23.20 11.58 -0.04
N ILE A 263 -21.88 11.70 -0.25
CA ILE A 263 -21.16 10.86 -1.21
C ILE A 263 -21.06 9.44 -0.63
N HIS A 264 -21.55 8.46 -1.38
CA HIS A 264 -21.62 7.08 -0.92
C HIS A 264 -20.25 6.38 -1.01
N PRO A 265 -19.77 5.78 0.10
CA PRO A 265 -18.56 4.95 0.11
C PRO A 265 -18.64 3.74 -0.82
N ASP A 266 -17.50 3.41 -1.44
CA ASP A 266 -17.29 2.22 -2.25
C ASP A 266 -16.26 1.28 -1.58
N PRO A 267 -15.95 0.10 -2.17
CA PRO A 267 -14.94 -0.80 -1.61
C PRO A 267 -13.55 -0.16 -1.43
N VAL A 268 -13.15 0.81 -2.28
CA VAL A 268 -11.86 1.50 -2.14
C VAL A 268 -11.89 2.45 -0.94
N THR A 269 -13.01 3.15 -0.71
CA THR A 269 -13.24 3.93 0.52
C THR A 269 -13.06 3.04 1.75
N PHE A 270 -13.77 1.91 1.81
CA PHE A 270 -13.77 1.04 2.98
C PHE A 270 -12.41 0.39 3.24
N LEU A 271 -11.62 0.05 2.21
CA LEU A 271 -10.25 -0.46 2.38
C LEU A 271 -9.37 0.55 3.14
N GLY A 272 -9.40 1.84 2.78
CA GLY A 272 -8.61 2.88 3.44
C GLY A 272 -9.07 3.15 4.89
N VAL A 273 -10.39 3.12 5.13
CA VAL A 273 -10.94 3.29 6.48
C VAL A 273 -10.60 2.10 7.38
N LEU A 274 -10.77 0.86 6.88
CA LEU A 274 -10.42 -0.36 7.62
C LEU A 274 -8.92 -0.44 7.93
N SER A 275 -8.03 -0.04 7.02
CA SER A 275 -6.58 0.00 7.31
C SER A 275 -6.24 1.00 8.42
N SER A 276 -6.96 2.12 8.47
CA SER A 276 -6.81 3.14 9.51
C SER A 276 -7.37 2.69 10.85
N CYS A 277 -8.52 1.99 10.85
CA CYS A 277 -9.07 1.34 12.03
C CYS A 277 -8.11 0.26 12.56
N ALA A 278 -7.53 -0.56 11.68
CA ALA A 278 -6.51 -1.55 12.03
C ALA A 278 -5.25 -0.90 12.63
N TYR A 279 -4.82 0.26 12.11
CA TYR A 279 -3.69 1.00 12.70
C TYR A 279 -4.02 1.51 14.11
N MET A 280 -5.18 2.16 14.27
CA MET A 280 -5.65 2.83 15.49
C MET A 280 -6.41 1.93 16.48
N GLY A 281 -6.52 0.62 16.24
CA GLY A 281 -7.32 -0.27 17.09
C GLY A 281 -8.79 0.17 17.24
N ALA A 282 -9.35 0.89 16.25
CA ALA A 282 -10.66 1.54 16.35
C ALA A 282 -11.81 0.55 16.12
N HIS A 283 -12.02 -0.34 17.09
CA HIS A 283 -12.89 -1.51 16.97
C HIS A 283 -14.33 -1.17 16.58
N LYS A 284 -14.96 -0.15 17.21
CA LYS A 284 -16.36 0.17 16.88
C LYS A 284 -16.56 0.78 15.51
N VAL A 285 -15.63 1.63 15.07
CA VAL A 285 -15.64 2.17 13.70
C VAL A 285 -15.52 0.99 12.73
N GLY A 286 -14.58 0.06 12.98
CA GLY A 286 -14.46 -1.18 12.22
C GLY A 286 -15.74 -2.01 12.13
N CYS A 287 -16.51 -2.13 13.23
CA CYS A 287 -17.79 -2.85 13.24
C CYS A 287 -18.90 -2.12 12.47
N GLU A 288 -18.96 -0.79 12.55
CA GLU A 288 -19.92 -0.01 11.76
C GLU A 288 -19.59 -0.11 10.25
N ILE A 289 -18.30 -0.08 9.89
CA ILE A 289 -17.86 -0.32 8.51
C ILE A 289 -18.17 -1.75 8.06
N GLU A 290 -17.98 -2.78 8.89
CA GLU A 290 -18.45 -4.14 8.59
C GLU A 290 -19.95 -4.15 8.26
N ARG A 291 -20.78 -3.49 9.07
CA ARG A 291 -22.22 -3.41 8.86
C ARG A 291 -22.56 -2.70 7.53
N GLN A 292 -21.90 -1.57 7.23
CA GLN A 292 -22.09 -0.85 5.97
C GLN A 292 -21.72 -1.70 4.74
N ILE A 293 -20.61 -2.46 4.81
CA ILE A 293 -20.17 -3.39 3.76
C ILE A 293 -21.27 -4.43 3.46
N HIS A 294 -21.86 -5.03 4.50
CA HIS A 294 -22.96 -5.99 4.33
C HIS A 294 -24.24 -5.34 3.80
N CYS A 295 -24.68 -4.21 4.38
CA CYS A 295 -25.88 -3.49 3.94
C CYS A 295 -25.81 -3.00 2.48
N ARG A 296 -24.61 -2.75 1.95
CA ARG A 296 -24.38 -2.31 0.56
C ARG A 296 -24.14 -3.46 -0.42
N GLY A 297 -24.23 -4.72 0.03
CA GLY A 297 -24.02 -5.90 -0.82
C GLY A 297 -22.56 -6.19 -1.15
N PHE A 298 -21.60 -5.62 -0.42
CA PHE A 298 -20.17 -5.82 -0.64
C PHE A 298 -19.55 -6.94 0.23
N GLY A 299 -20.36 -7.66 1.02
CA GLY A 299 -19.88 -8.71 1.94
C GLY A 299 -19.13 -9.88 1.27
N SER A 300 -19.39 -10.15 -0.01
CA SER A 300 -18.67 -11.17 -0.79
C SER A 300 -17.39 -10.66 -1.48
N ASN A 301 -16.98 -9.41 -1.24
CA ASN A 301 -15.77 -8.84 -1.84
C ASN A 301 -14.52 -9.34 -1.08
N PRO A 302 -13.63 -10.14 -1.71
CA PRO A 302 -12.51 -10.77 -1.00
C PRO A 302 -11.48 -9.76 -0.48
N PHE A 303 -11.34 -8.59 -1.11
CA PHE A 303 -10.45 -7.53 -0.62
C PHE A 303 -10.97 -6.94 0.70
N LEU A 304 -12.29 -6.76 0.82
CA LEU A 304 -12.91 -6.29 2.06
C LEU A 304 -12.89 -7.36 3.15
N SER A 305 -13.13 -8.64 2.83
CA SER A 305 -12.98 -9.74 3.79
C SER A 305 -11.54 -9.77 4.36
N ASN A 306 -10.52 -9.67 3.52
CA ASN A 306 -9.12 -9.62 3.94
C ASN A 306 -8.80 -8.39 4.82
N ALA A 307 -9.34 -7.23 4.46
CA ALA A 307 -9.18 -6.02 5.26
C ALA A 307 -9.89 -6.11 6.63
N LEU A 308 -11.06 -6.76 6.69
CA LEU A 308 -11.79 -7.02 7.93
C LEU A 308 -11.03 -8.02 8.83
N ILE A 309 -10.46 -9.10 8.29
CA ILE A 309 -9.61 -10.05 9.04
C ILE A 309 -8.45 -9.29 9.71
N ASN A 310 -7.69 -8.51 8.92
CA ASN A 310 -6.58 -7.70 9.44
C ASN A 310 -7.05 -6.65 10.46
N MET A 311 -8.18 -5.99 10.22
CA MET A 311 -8.75 -5.00 11.14
C MET A 311 -9.14 -5.63 12.48
N TYR A 312 -9.89 -6.73 12.48
CA TYR A 312 -10.31 -7.40 13.71
C TYR A 312 -9.13 -7.98 14.50
N ALA A 313 -8.17 -8.62 13.81
CA ALA A 313 -6.94 -9.10 14.44
C ALA A 313 -6.17 -7.94 15.11
N ARG A 314 -5.98 -6.81 14.40
CA ARG A 314 -5.29 -5.62 14.92
C ARG A 314 -6.09 -4.79 15.94
N CYS A 315 -7.38 -5.04 16.07
CA CYS A 315 -8.23 -4.49 17.15
C CYS A 315 -8.37 -5.45 18.35
N GLY A 316 -7.70 -6.60 18.35
CA GLY A 316 -7.69 -7.56 19.46
C GLY A 316 -8.71 -8.70 19.34
N ASN A 317 -9.65 -8.61 18.41
CA ASN A 317 -10.74 -9.58 18.25
C ASN A 317 -10.37 -10.68 17.25
N LEU A 318 -9.41 -11.52 17.64
CA LEU A 318 -8.90 -12.61 16.78
C LEU A 318 -9.98 -13.65 16.43
N GLY A 319 -10.93 -13.90 17.34
CA GLY A 319 -12.04 -14.82 17.10
C GLY A 319 -12.96 -14.36 15.96
N LYS A 320 -13.29 -13.07 15.88
CA LYS A 320 -14.04 -12.50 14.75
C LYS A 320 -13.24 -12.52 13.45
N ALA A 321 -11.92 -12.30 13.52
CA ALA A 321 -11.04 -12.42 12.37
C ALA A 321 -11.03 -13.85 11.78
N HIS A 322 -10.89 -14.88 12.64
CA HIS A 322 -10.98 -16.28 12.21
C HIS A 322 -12.37 -16.62 11.66
N ALA A 323 -13.45 -16.18 12.33
CA ALA A 323 -14.81 -16.42 11.84
C ALA A 323 -15.05 -15.83 10.43
N ILE A 324 -14.54 -14.63 10.13
CA ILE A 324 -14.63 -14.07 8.77
C ILE A 324 -13.83 -14.92 7.78
N PHE A 325 -12.61 -15.32 8.15
CA PHE A 325 -11.77 -16.20 7.33
C PHE A 325 -12.47 -17.52 6.99
N ASP A 326 -13.07 -18.20 7.98
CA ASP A 326 -13.80 -19.46 7.79
C ASP A 326 -14.90 -19.31 6.73
N HIS A 327 -15.70 -18.24 6.83
CA HIS A 327 -16.84 -17.96 5.95
C HIS A 327 -16.45 -17.42 4.56
N MET A 328 -15.16 -17.18 4.27
CA MET A 328 -14.74 -16.79 2.92
C MET A 328 -14.94 -17.96 1.93
N PRO A 329 -15.67 -17.76 0.81
CA PRO A 329 -15.96 -18.82 -0.16
C PRO A 329 -14.70 -19.25 -0.95
N GLU A 330 -13.81 -18.29 -1.22
CA GLU A 330 -12.50 -18.52 -1.83
C GLU A 330 -11.43 -17.89 -0.94
N LYS A 331 -10.47 -18.68 -0.50
CA LYS A 331 -9.32 -18.25 0.31
C LYS A 331 -8.11 -18.11 -0.60
N SER A 332 -7.47 -16.94 -0.59
CA SER A 332 -6.28 -16.64 -1.39
C SER A 332 -5.03 -16.52 -0.51
N VAL A 333 -3.85 -16.41 -1.12
CA VAL A 333 -2.60 -16.17 -0.38
C VAL A 333 -2.73 -15.00 0.62
N ILE A 334 -3.51 -13.96 0.26
CA ILE A 334 -3.73 -12.76 1.08
C ILE A 334 -4.60 -13.07 2.32
N SER A 335 -5.64 -13.91 2.20
CA SER A 335 -6.47 -14.28 3.37
C SER A 335 -5.68 -15.12 4.37
N TRP A 336 -4.86 -16.05 3.86
CA TRP A 336 -3.96 -16.86 4.68
C TRP A 336 -2.89 -16.00 5.38
N THR A 337 -2.20 -15.12 4.66
CA THR A 337 -1.24 -14.16 5.24
C THR A 337 -1.88 -13.32 6.35
N ALA A 338 -3.10 -12.83 6.15
CA ALA A 338 -3.80 -12.01 7.14
C ALA A 338 -4.11 -12.78 8.43
N ILE A 339 -4.59 -14.03 8.34
CA ILE A 339 -4.91 -14.82 9.54
C ILE A 339 -3.64 -15.36 10.22
N ILE A 340 -2.65 -15.85 9.48
CA ILE A 340 -1.35 -16.32 10.00
C ILE A 340 -0.63 -15.18 10.75
N GLY A 341 -0.54 -13.99 10.14
CA GLY A 341 0.02 -12.80 10.79
C GLY A 341 -0.79 -12.36 12.01
N GLY A 342 -2.11 -12.54 11.98
CA GLY A 342 -3.01 -12.33 13.13
C GLY A 342 -2.66 -13.24 14.33
N TYR A 343 -2.53 -14.55 14.11
CA TYR A 343 -2.14 -15.47 15.20
C TYR A 343 -0.71 -15.22 15.69
N GLY A 344 0.22 -14.94 14.77
CA GLY A 344 1.60 -14.55 15.11
C GLY A 344 1.66 -13.32 16.02
N MET A 345 0.96 -12.24 15.66
CA MET A 345 0.95 -11.01 16.47
C MET A 345 0.19 -11.14 17.79
N HIS A 346 -0.56 -12.22 18.02
CA HIS A 346 -1.23 -12.52 19.31
C HIS A 346 -0.39 -13.41 20.25
N GLY A 347 0.77 -13.90 19.78
CA GLY A 347 1.62 -14.85 20.51
C GLY A 347 1.21 -16.32 20.31
N HIS A 348 0.28 -16.61 19.39
CA HIS A 348 -0.21 -17.95 19.09
C HIS A 348 0.56 -18.58 17.92
N GLY A 349 1.89 -18.53 17.96
CA GLY A 349 2.76 -18.92 16.84
C GLY A 349 2.57 -20.36 16.36
N GLU A 350 2.28 -21.30 17.26
CA GLU A 350 1.99 -22.70 16.86
C GLU A 350 0.72 -22.83 16.01
N ILE A 351 -0.30 -21.99 16.24
CA ILE A 351 -1.52 -21.98 15.41
C ILE A 351 -1.23 -21.28 14.08
N ALA A 352 -0.43 -20.20 14.07
CA ALA A 352 0.01 -19.55 12.84
C ALA A 352 0.80 -20.51 11.92
N VAL A 353 1.62 -21.38 12.52
CA VAL A 353 2.34 -22.47 11.85
C VAL A 353 1.39 -23.54 11.32
N GLN A 354 0.42 -24.01 12.13
CA GLN A 354 -0.60 -24.97 11.68
C GLN A 354 -1.41 -24.44 10.48
N LEU A 355 -1.81 -23.16 10.52
CA LEU A 355 -2.50 -22.48 9.42
C LEU A 355 -1.63 -22.35 8.16
N PHE A 356 -0.31 -22.22 8.31
CA PHE A 356 0.62 -22.22 7.17
C PHE A 356 0.76 -23.61 6.54
N ASP A 357 0.85 -24.66 7.34
CA ASP A 357 0.88 -26.04 6.85
C ASP A 357 -0.47 -26.42 6.19
N GLU A 358 -1.60 -25.97 6.75
CA GLU A 358 -2.94 -26.14 6.16
C GLU A 358 -3.06 -25.42 4.81
N MET A 359 -2.60 -24.16 4.73
CA MET A 359 -2.54 -23.38 3.48
C MET A 359 -1.82 -24.16 2.37
N ILE A 360 -0.65 -24.73 2.67
CA ILE A 360 0.11 -25.57 1.73
C ILE A 360 -0.69 -26.84 1.38
N GLY A 361 -1.33 -27.48 2.37
CA GLY A 361 -2.20 -28.64 2.19
C GLY A 361 -3.41 -28.38 1.27
N THR A 362 -3.94 -27.15 1.23
CA THR A 362 -4.98 -26.73 0.28
C THR A 362 -4.48 -26.42 -1.13
N GLY A 363 -3.16 -26.51 -1.38
CA GLY A 363 -2.56 -26.26 -2.69
C GLY A 363 -2.33 -24.78 -3.02
N ILE A 364 -2.52 -23.86 -2.05
CA ILE A 364 -2.21 -22.43 -2.24
C ILE A 364 -0.69 -22.25 -2.17
N ILE A 365 -0.10 -21.74 -3.25
CA ILE A 365 1.34 -21.48 -3.33
C ILE A 365 1.70 -20.28 -2.40
N PRO A 366 2.60 -20.46 -1.42
CA PRO A 366 3.12 -19.38 -0.60
C PRO A 366 3.84 -18.29 -1.41
N ASP A 367 3.65 -17.03 -1.01
CA ASP A 367 4.43 -15.89 -1.49
C ASP A 367 5.41 -15.39 -0.41
N LYS A 368 6.15 -14.32 -0.74
CA LYS A 368 7.08 -13.70 0.23
C LYS A 368 6.38 -13.11 1.46
N ALA A 369 5.15 -12.64 1.35
CA ALA A 369 4.45 -11.97 2.44
C ALA A 369 3.97 -12.97 3.52
N VAL A 370 3.52 -14.16 3.10
CA VAL A 370 3.18 -15.22 4.07
C VAL A 370 4.44 -15.76 4.77
N PHE A 371 5.57 -15.87 4.07
CA PHE A 371 6.83 -16.30 4.70
C PHE A 371 7.29 -15.32 5.79
N VAL A 372 7.24 -14.01 5.57
CA VAL A 372 7.48 -13.01 6.63
C VAL A 372 6.53 -13.23 7.82
N SER A 373 5.25 -13.53 7.56
CA SER A 373 4.24 -13.71 8.60
C SER A 373 4.48 -14.96 9.46
N VAL A 374 4.80 -16.12 8.85
CA VAL A 374 5.10 -17.35 9.60
C VAL A 374 6.46 -17.29 10.30
N LEU A 375 7.48 -16.65 9.70
CA LEU A 375 8.78 -16.47 10.34
C LEU A 375 8.72 -15.52 11.54
N SER A 376 7.95 -14.43 11.45
CA SER A 376 7.66 -13.56 12.61
C SER A 376 6.89 -14.32 13.71
N ALA A 377 5.92 -15.17 13.33
CA ALA A 377 5.21 -16.01 14.29
C ALA A 377 6.14 -17.02 14.99
N CYS A 378 7.06 -17.66 14.26
CA CYS A 378 8.10 -18.52 14.82
C CYS A 378 9.01 -17.72 15.77
N SER A 379 9.44 -16.51 15.38
CA SER A 379 10.27 -15.63 16.20
C SER A 379 9.61 -15.29 17.53
N HIS A 380 8.34 -14.91 17.51
CA HIS A 380 7.64 -14.51 18.73
C HIS A 380 7.18 -15.68 19.61
N ALA A 381 7.17 -16.90 19.09
CA ALA A 381 6.85 -18.12 19.84
C ALA A 381 8.07 -18.98 20.23
N GLY A 382 9.28 -18.64 19.76
CA GLY A 382 10.52 -19.39 20.04
C GLY A 382 10.65 -20.69 19.24
N LEU A 383 10.02 -20.78 18.07
CA LEU A 383 9.99 -21.98 17.21
C LEU A 383 11.19 -21.98 16.25
N THR A 384 12.41 -21.94 16.79
CA THR A 384 13.66 -21.77 16.04
C THR A 384 13.83 -22.80 14.92
N ASP A 385 13.62 -24.08 15.21
CA ASP A 385 13.80 -25.16 14.23
C ASP A 385 12.83 -25.04 13.05
N LYS A 386 11.54 -24.74 13.32
CA LYS A 386 10.53 -24.51 12.28
C LYS A 386 10.83 -23.26 11.46
N GLY A 387 11.27 -22.17 12.11
CA GLY A 387 11.66 -20.94 11.42
C GLY A 387 12.84 -21.16 10.46
N LEU A 388 13.84 -21.93 10.88
CA LEU A 388 14.98 -22.32 10.04
C LEU A 388 14.55 -23.19 8.84
N ASP A 389 13.69 -24.21 9.06
CA ASP A 389 13.21 -25.06 7.97
C ASP A 389 12.33 -24.30 6.96
N TYR A 390 11.42 -23.42 7.42
CA TYR A 390 10.63 -22.59 6.52
C TYR A 390 11.49 -21.60 5.72
N PHE A 391 12.51 -20.99 6.33
CA PHE A 391 13.43 -20.10 5.63
C PHE A 391 14.24 -20.84 4.55
N ALA A 392 14.71 -22.06 4.84
CA ALA A 392 15.40 -22.90 3.85
C ALA A 392 14.44 -23.39 2.73
N THR A 393 13.22 -23.79 3.10
CA THR A 393 12.19 -24.29 2.18
C THR A 393 11.67 -23.20 1.24
N MET A 394 11.65 -21.94 1.67
CA MET A 394 11.33 -20.79 0.81
C MET A 394 12.21 -20.71 -0.44
N GLU A 395 13.54 -20.84 -0.29
CA GLU A 395 14.47 -20.82 -1.43
C GLU A 395 14.50 -22.19 -2.15
N ARG A 396 14.60 -23.30 -1.40
CA ARG A 396 14.75 -24.67 -1.94
C ARG A 396 13.55 -25.17 -2.74
N THR A 397 12.33 -24.94 -2.22
CA THR A 397 11.10 -25.54 -2.77
C THR A 397 10.31 -24.56 -3.61
N TYR A 398 10.24 -23.29 -3.19
CA TYR A 398 9.44 -22.26 -3.86
C TYR A 398 10.26 -21.31 -4.76
N GLY A 399 11.60 -21.40 -4.74
CA GLY A 399 12.48 -20.53 -5.53
C GLY A 399 12.46 -19.06 -5.12
N LEU A 400 11.88 -18.74 -3.96
CA LEU A 400 11.68 -17.38 -3.48
C LEU A 400 12.96 -16.88 -2.80
N GLN A 401 13.69 -15.97 -3.47
CA GLN A 401 14.88 -15.35 -2.88
C GLN A 401 14.51 -14.49 -1.66
N PRO A 402 15.19 -14.65 -0.49
CA PRO A 402 14.93 -13.86 0.70
C PRO A 402 15.03 -12.33 0.48
N GLY A 403 14.08 -11.59 1.05
CA GLY A 403 14.12 -10.13 1.16
C GLY A 403 14.51 -9.65 2.57
N LEU A 404 14.71 -8.35 2.74
CA LEU A 404 15.14 -7.74 4.01
C LEU A 404 14.24 -8.12 5.20
N ASP A 405 12.92 -8.08 5.02
CA ASP A 405 11.95 -8.47 6.06
C ASP A 405 12.13 -9.91 6.56
N HIS A 406 12.56 -10.82 5.69
CA HIS A 406 12.76 -12.24 6.02
C HIS A 406 14.03 -12.38 6.86
N TYR A 407 15.12 -11.71 6.46
CA TYR A 407 16.35 -11.65 7.25
C TYR A 407 16.12 -10.96 8.60
N SER A 408 15.29 -9.91 8.67
CA SER A 408 14.92 -9.26 9.93
C SER A 408 14.20 -10.24 10.88
N CYS A 409 13.23 -11.02 10.37
CA CYS A 409 12.57 -12.06 11.15
C CYS A 409 13.54 -13.16 11.61
N MET A 410 14.48 -13.58 10.77
CA MET A 410 15.46 -14.61 11.13
C MET A 410 16.52 -14.14 12.14
N VAL A 411 16.95 -12.88 12.06
CA VAL A 411 17.86 -12.26 13.03
C VAL A 411 17.16 -12.05 14.38
N ASP A 412 15.88 -11.66 14.39
CA ASP A 412 15.07 -11.61 15.61
C ASP A 412 14.87 -13.03 16.20
N LEU A 413 14.60 -14.05 15.38
CA LEU A 413 14.46 -15.46 15.80
C LEU A 413 15.73 -16.00 16.47
N LEU A 414 16.86 -15.98 15.75
CA LEU A 414 18.16 -16.43 16.25
C LEU A 414 18.61 -15.59 17.46
N GLY A 415 18.37 -14.29 17.40
CA GLY A 415 18.66 -13.35 18.46
C GLY A 415 17.95 -13.66 19.77
N ARG A 416 16.64 -13.95 19.74
CA ARG A 416 15.84 -14.37 20.90
C ARG A 416 16.20 -15.77 21.42
N ALA A 417 16.73 -16.62 20.56
CA ALA A 417 17.23 -17.95 20.92
C ALA A 417 18.62 -17.90 21.60
N GLY A 418 19.27 -16.73 21.68
CA GLY A 418 20.63 -16.57 22.18
C GLY A 418 21.73 -16.92 21.16
N GLN A 419 21.35 -17.27 19.93
CA GLN A 419 22.24 -17.61 18.82
C GLN A 419 22.78 -16.34 18.14
N LEU A 420 23.42 -15.48 18.94
CA LEU A 420 23.93 -14.18 18.50
C LEU A 420 25.02 -14.28 17.43
N LYS A 421 25.81 -15.36 17.44
CA LYS A 421 26.90 -15.58 16.47
C LYS A 421 26.32 -15.95 15.11
N GLU A 422 25.39 -16.88 15.10
CA GLU A 422 24.62 -17.33 13.93
C GLU A 422 23.80 -16.17 13.35
N ALA A 423 23.20 -15.33 14.20
CA ALA A 423 22.50 -14.12 13.78
C ALA A 423 23.44 -13.12 13.07
N LYS A 424 24.67 -12.94 13.57
CA LYS A 424 25.70 -12.10 12.92
C LYS A 424 26.20 -12.71 11.60
N GLU A 425 26.50 -14.00 11.59
CA GLU A 425 26.93 -14.75 10.40
C GLU A 425 25.85 -14.71 9.29
N LEU A 426 24.57 -14.78 9.66
CA LEU A 426 23.45 -14.62 8.73
C LEU A 426 23.47 -13.23 8.07
N ILE A 427 23.67 -12.15 8.82
CA ILE A 427 23.77 -10.77 8.29
C ILE A 427 24.98 -10.65 7.34
N GLU A 428 26.12 -11.22 7.72
CA GLU A 428 27.34 -11.20 6.90
C GLU A 428 27.21 -12.02 5.61
N SER A 429 26.33 -13.04 5.60
CA SER A 429 26.03 -13.86 4.42
C SER A 429 25.02 -13.25 3.44
N MET A 430 24.41 -12.10 3.76
CA MET A 430 23.32 -11.53 2.96
C MET A 430 23.77 -11.10 1.55
N LYS A 431 23.03 -11.54 0.54
CA LYS A 431 23.16 -11.04 -0.85
C LYS A 431 22.72 -9.58 -1.02
N LEU A 432 21.93 -9.07 -0.06
CA LEU A 432 21.39 -7.71 -0.02
C LEU A 432 22.13 -6.89 1.04
N LYS A 433 22.28 -5.57 0.84
CA LYS A 433 22.81 -4.70 1.91
C LYS A 433 21.82 -4.70 3.09
N PRO A 434 22.23 -5.03 4.32
CA PRO A 434 21.35 -4.99 5.49
C PRO A 434 20.83 -3.57 5.76
N ASP A 435 19.61 -3.49 6.29
CA ASP A 435 18.93 -2.24 6.65
C ASP A 435 18.88 -2.03 8.18
N ALA A 436 18.33 -0.89 8.62
CA ALA A 436 18.27 -0.54 10.03
C ALA A 436 17.43 -1.54 10.87
N PRO A 437 16.25 -2.05 10.42
CA PRO A 437 15.51 -3.11 11.12
C PRO A 437 16.32 -4.37 11.41
N ILE A 438 17.14 -4.86 10.48
CA ILE A 438 17.95 -6.07 10.67
C ILE A 438 18.98 -5.88 11.79
N TRP A 439 19.77 -4.82 11.74
CA TRP A 439 20.72 -4.52 12.82
C TRP A 439 20.02 -4.13 14.12
N GLY A 440 18.83 -3.53 14.04
CA GLY A 440 17.96 -3.22 15.18
C GLY A 440 17.48 -4.47 15.93
N ALA A 441 17.14 -5.54 15.20
CA ALA A 441 16.82 -6.84 15.78
C ALA A 441 18.02 -7.44 16.53
N LEU A 442 19.21 -7.40 15.93
CA LEU A 442 20.43 -7.87 16.58
C LEU A 442 20.76 -7.04 17.84
N LEU A 443 20.61 -5.71 17.79
CA LEU A 443 20.79 -4.83 18.95
C LEU A 443 19.78 -5.16 20.07
N GLY A 444 18.53 -5.50 19.71
CA GLY A 444 17.52 -5.99 20.64
C GLY A 444 17.91 -7.29 21.32
N ALA A 445 18.39 -8.27 20.55
CA ALA A 445 18.90 -9.54 21.06
C ALA A 445 20.11 -9.37 21.98
N CYS A 446 21.04 -8.46 21.63
CA CYS A 446 22.18 -8.14 22.46
C CYS A 446 21.78 -7.58 23.83
N LYS A 447 20.65 -6.89 23.93
CA LYS A 447 20.06 -6.52 25.23
C LYS A 447 19.65 -7.75 26.04
N ILE A 448 18.84 -8.63 25.45
CA ILE A 448 18.30 -9.84 26.11
C ILE A 448 19.43 -10.70 26.68
N HIS A 449 20.51 -10.87 25.90
CA HIS A 449 21.65 -11.72 26.23
C HIS A 449 22.86 -10.96 26.80
N LYS A 450 22.69 -9.67 27.14
CA LYS A 450 23.70 -8.79 27.80
C LYS A 450 25.06 -8.71 27.08
N ASN A 451 25.07 -8.81 25.75
CA ASN A 451 26.30 -8.72 24.95
C ASN A 451 26.56 -7.25 24.54
N VAL A 452 27.40 -6.55 25.31
CA VAL A 452 27.69 -5.12 25.08
C VAL A 452 28.51 -4.90 23.80
N GLU A 453 29.52 -5.73 23.53
CA GLU A 453 30.41 -5.57 22.36
C GLU A 453 29.64 -5.68 21.04
N LEU A 454 28.76 -6.68 20.92
CA LEU A 454 27.94 -6.87 19.73
C LEU A 454 26.83 -5.81 19.63
N ALA A 455 26.34 -5.29 20.76
CA ALA A 455 25.43 -4.15 20.79
C ALA A 455 26.08 -2.88 20.22
N GLU A 456 27.33 -2.58 20.57
CA GLU A 456 28.05 -1.44 20.01
C GLU A 456 28.25 -1.56 18.49
N LEU A 457 28.63 -2.76 18.01
CA LEU A 457 28.77 -3.04 16.58
C LEU A 457 27.44 -2.84 15.85
N ALA A 458 26.36 -3.46 16.32
CA ALA A 458 25.03 -3.35 15.72
C ALA A 458 24.54 -1.89 15.74
N PHE A 459 24.71 -1.19 16.86
CA PHE A 459 24.31 0.21 16.98
C PHE A 459 25.05 1.13 15.99
N ASN A 460 26.37 0.96 15.82
CA ASN A 460 27.15 1.75 14.87
C ASN A 460 26.63 1.58 13.43
N GLN A 461 26.28 0.36 13.02
CA GLN A 461 25.67 0.10 11.72
C GLN A 461 24.26 0.72 11.59
N VAL A 462 23.43 0.62 12.64
CA VAL A 462 22.09 1.23 12.65
C VAL A 462 22.13 2.74 12.48
N ILE A 463 23.01 3.46 13.21
CA ILE A 463 23.03 4.93 13.16
C ILE A 463 23.58 5.50 11.85
N GLU A 464 24.29 4.72 11.05
CA GLU A 464 24.66 5.10 9.67
C GLU A 464 23.46 4.99 8.71
N LEU A 465 22.54 4.06 8.97
CA LEU A 465 21.38 3.77 8.13
C LEU A 465 20.15 4.61 8.51
N ASP A 466 19.92 4.80 9.81
CA ASP A 466 18.78 5.54 10.38
C ASP A 466 19.23 6.39 11.59
N PRO A 467 19.95 7.50 11.36
CA PRO A 467 20.47 8.36 12.43
C PRO A 467 19.37 9.09 13.23
N ALA A 468 18.15 9.19 12.70
CA ALA A 468 17.05 9.92 13.33
C ALA A 468 16.28 9.07 14.36
N ASN A 469 16.36 7.74 14.27
CA ASN A 469 15.55 6.84 15.08
C ASN A 469 16.06 6.69 16.51
N ILE A 470 15.32 7.33 17.41
CA ILE A 470 15.63 7.49 18.83
C ILE A 470 15.56 6.15 19.58
N GLY A 471 14.80 5.18 19.07
CA GLY A 471 14.63 3.87 19.70
C GLY A 471 15.96 3.15 19.93
N TYR A 472 16.86 3.22 18.96
CA TYR A 472 18.18 2.56 19.02
C TYR A 472 19.13 3.19 20.03
N TYR A 473 19.11 4.53 20.18
CA TYR A 473 19.88 5.23 21.22
C TYR A 473 19.37 4.88 22.61
N VAL A 474 18.04 4.88 22.80
CA VAL A 474 17.43 4.46 24.06
C VAL A 474 17.77 3.00 24.38
N LEU A 475 17.77 2.12 23.36
CA LEU A 475 18.12 0.71 23.51
C LEU A 475 19.59 0.52 23.93
N LEU A 476 20.56 1.11 23.23
CA LEU A 476 21.98 1.04 23.64
C LEU A 476 22.21 1.69 25.01
N SER A 477 21.57 2.83 25.31
CA SER A 477 21.67 3.44 26.64
C SER A 477 21.13 2.53 27.74
N ASN A 478 20.10 1.72 27.48
CA ASN A 478 19.60 0.74 28.45
C ASN A 478 20.58 -0.41 28.63
N ILE A 479 21.20 -0.92 27.55
CA ILE A 479 22.25 -1.94 27.61
C ILE A 479 23.42 -1.47 28.47
N TYR A 480 23.89 -0.23 28.27
CA TYR A 480 24.94 0.36 29.11
C TYR A 480 24.51 0.54 30.58
N CYS A 481 23.27 0.97 30.86
CA CYS A 481 22.75 1.04 32.22
C CYS A 481 22.75 -0.34 32.92
N GLU A 482 22.29 -1.39 32.22
CA GLU A 482 22.25 -2.77 32.73
C GLU A 482 23.66 -3.35 32.92
N ALA A 483 24.63 -2.93 32.11
CA ALA A 483 26.06 -3.24 32.26
C ALA A 483 26.83 -2.30 33.21
N GLN A 484 26.15 -1.37 33.89
CA GLN A 484 26.73 -0.34 34.77
C GLN A 484 27.77 0.59 34.10
N ASN A 485 27.81 0.64 32.78
CA ASN A 485 28.73 1.47 32.00
C ASN A 485 28.19 2.92 31.86
N MET A 486 28.43 3.74 32.89
CA MET A 486 27.99 5.13 32.91
C MET A 486 28.63 6.02 31.83
N GLU A 487 29.85 5.69 31.37
CA GLU A 487 30.51 6.41 30.27
C GLU A 487 29.76 6.23 28.95
N GLY A 488 29.37 4.98 28.62
CA GLY A 488 28.54 4.67 27.46
C GLY A 488 27.20 5.38 27.48
N VAL A 489 26.53 5.44 28.65
CA VAL A 489 25.28 6.21 28.83
C VAL A 489 25.49 7.70 28.54
N LEU A 490 26.59 8.29 29.00
CA LEU A 490 26.91 9.69 28.74
C LEU A 490 27.22 9.95 27.26
N LYS A 491 28.00 9.06 26.62
CA LYS A 491 28.30 9.09 25.17
C LYS A 491 27.02 9.11 24.34
N VAL A 492 26.06 8.21 24.63
CA VAL A 492 24.76 8.16 23.93
C VAL A 492 23.94 9.43 24.17
N ARG A 493 23.88 9.94 25.40
CA ARG A 493 23.20 11.21 25.72
C ARG A 493 23.82 12.43 25.04
N THR A 494 25.11 12.40 24.74
CA THR A 494 25.78 13.46 23.96
C THR A 494 25.42 13.36 22.48
N MET A 495 25.53 12.17 21.86
CA MET A 495 25.11 11.93 20.48
C MET A 495 23.66 12.36 20.21
N MET A 496 22.73 12.05 21.13
CA MET A 496 21.32 12.49 21.03
C MET A 496 21.16 14.02 21.08
N ARG A 497 21.95 14.72 21.92
CA ARG A 497 21.89 16.18 22.06
C ARG A 497 22.45 16.89 20.82
N GLU A 498 23.58 16.44 20.31
CA GLU A 498 24.21 16.97 19.08
C GLU A 498 23.28 16.83 17.87
N ARG A 499 22.63 15.66 17.74
CA ARG A 499 21.65 15.36 16.69
C ARG A 499 20.25 15.95 16.95
N LYS A 500 20.06 16.72 18.03
CA LYS A 500 18.80 17.38 18.45
C LYS A 500 17.59 16.42 18.56
N LEU A 501 17.84 15.16 18.89
CA LEU A 501 16.82 14.11 18.95
C LEU A 501 15.92 14.30 20.19
N LYS A 502 14.61 14.36 19.97
CA LYS A 502 13.59 14.50 21.04
C LYS A 502 12.77 13.22 21.18
N LYS A 503 12.96 12.49 22.28
CA LYS A 503 12.19 11.28 22.59
C LYS A 503 10.69 11.57 22.55
N GLU A 504 9.95 10.83 21.72
CA GLU A 504 8.49 10.90 21.70
C GLU A 504 7.89 10.39 23.03
N PRO A 505 6.82 11.01 23.51
CA PRO A 505 6.13 10.52 24.70
C PRO A 505 5.42 9.19 24.41
N GLY A 506 5.55 8.25 25.34
CA GLY A 506 4.77 7.01 25.33
C GLY A 506 3.34 7.30 25.75
N TYR A 507 2.38 7.03 24.87
CA TYR A 507 0.96 7.14 25.15
C TYR A 507 0.26 5.78 24.99
N SER A 508 -0.82 5.63 25.75
CA SER A 508 -1.74 4.51 25.65
C SER A 508 -3.15 5.05 25.52
N TYR A 509 -4.03 4.32 24.85
CA TYR A 509 -5.44 4.68 24.79
C TYR A 509 -6.36 3.47 24.93
N VAL A 510 -7.59 3.78 25.36
CA VAL A 510 -8.69 2.82 25.57
C VAL A 510 -9.94 3.37 24.90
N GLU A 511 -10.64 2.52 24.16
CA GLU A 511 -11.96 2.88 23.66
C GLU A 511 -13.04 2.58 24.72
N TYR A 512 -13.76 3.60 25.17
CA TYR A 512 -14.89 3.44 26.09
C TYR A 512 -16.12 4.20 25.60
N LYS A 513 -17.30 3.56 25.59
CA LYS A 513 -18.58 4.11 25.12
C LYS A 513 -18.61 4.76 23.72
N GLY A 514 -17.55 4.61 22.91
CA GLY A 514 -17.43 5.17 21.55
C GLY A 514 -16.43 6.33 21.46
N THR A 515 -15.82 6.69 22.58
CA THR A 515 -14.76 7.70 22.68
C THR A 515 -13.42 7.01 22.89
N VAL A 516 -12.37 7.47 22.22
CA VAL A 516 -10.99 7.05 22.47
C VAL A 516 -10.41 7.95 23.56
N HIS A 517 -10.10 7.38 24.71
CA HIS A 517 -9.48 8.09 25.84
C HIS A 517 -7.97 7.93 25.78
N LEU A 518 -7.25 9.04 25.59
CA LEU A 518 -5.78 9.08 25.50
C LEU A 518 -5.17 9.33 26.87
N PHE A 519 -4.10 8.60 27.19
CA PHE A 519 -3.34 8.74 28.42
C PHE A 519 -1.86 8.96 28.11
N LEU A 520 -1.28 9.98 28.75
CA LEU A 520 0.14 10.31 28.73
C LEU A 520 0.70 10.18 30.15
N ALA A 521 1.97 9.78 30.27
CA ALA A 521 2.63 9.67 31.57
C ALA A 521 2.68 11.03 32.29
N GLY A 522 2.03 11.15 33.45
CA GLY A 522 1.95 12.39 34.23
C GLY A 522 0.83 13.35 33.83
N ASP A 523 0.02 13.02 32.84
CA ASP A 523 -1.10 13.85 32.39
C ASP A 523 -2.29 13.78 33.35
N ARG A 524 -2.81 14.95 33.71
CA ARG A 524 -3.95 15.15 34.62
C ARG A 524 -5.10 15.95 33.98
N THR A 525 -5.08 16.12 32.66
CA THR A 525 -6.14 16.85 31.91
C THR A 525 -7.42 16.05 31.74
N HIS A 526 -7.38 14.72 31.91
CA HIS A 526 -8.55 13.86 31.78
C HIS A 526 -9.62 14.18 32.85
N PRO A 527 -10.93 14.25 32.52
CA PRO A 527 -11.97 14.62 33.48
C PRO A 527 -12.04 13.76 34.76
N GLN A 528 -11.70 12.47 34.65
CA GLN A 528 -11.64 11.51 35.77
C GLN A 528 -10.20 11.31 36.32
N ALA A 529 -9.29 12.27 36.14
CA ALA A 529 -7.88 12.09 36.50
C ALA A 529 -7.68 11.78 37.99
N LYS A 530 -8.51 12.33 38.89
CA LYS A 530 -8.37 12.08 40.34
C LYS A 530 -8.68 10.61 40.67
N GLU A 531 -9.75 10.09 40.10
CA GLU A 531 -10.24 8.72 40.29
C GLU A 531 -9.28 7.71 39.67
N ILE A 532 -8.79 7.97 38.45
CA ILE A 532 -7.84 7.11 37.74
C ILE A 532 -6.53 6.95 38.52
N TYR A 533 -6.01 8.04 39.07
CA TYR A 533 -4.79 7.97 39.89
C TYR A 533 -5.05 7.26 41.23
N GLY A 534 -6.21 7.47 41.87
CA GLY A 534 -6.57 6.73 43.09
C GLY A 534 -6.66 5.21 42.88
N MET A 535 -7.36 4.78 41.83
CA MET A 535 -7.42 3.37 41.41
C MET A 535 -6.03 2.81 41.09
N LEU A 536 -5.14 3.61 40.49
CA LEU A 536 -3.77 3.18 40.24
C LEU A 536 -2.98 2.99 41.54
N ASP A 537 -3.08 3.91 42.49
CA ASP A 537 -2.42 3.81 43.79
C ASP A 537 -2.93 2.57 44.58
N GLU A 538 -4.23 2.28 44.53
CA GLU A 538 -4.84 1.06 45.08
C GLU A 538 -4.25 -0.21 44.44
N LEU A 539 -4.21 -0.28 43.11
CA LEU A 539 -3.64 -1.42 42.38
C LEU A 539 -2.16 -1.62 42.67
N GLU A 540 -1.36 -0.55 42.75
CA GLU A 540 0.06 -0.63 43.11
C GLU A 540 0.28 -1.11 44.54
N ASN A 541 -0.64 -0.84 45.47
CA ASN A 541 -0.57 -1.35 46.83
C ASN A 541 -0.97 -2.84 46.90
N LEU A 542 -2.06 -3.24 46.24
CA LEU A 542 -2.45 -4.66 46.15
C LEU A 542 -1.37 -5.53 45.48
N VAL A 543 -0.66 -4.99 44.47
CA VAL A 543 0.49 -5.67 43.85
C VAL A 543 1.66 -5.81 44.83
N LYS A 544 1.96 -4.80 45.67
CA LYS A 544 3.00 -4.91 46.71
C LYS A 544 2.63 -5.94 47.78
N GLU A 545 1.38 -5.96 48.22
CA GLU A 545 0.87 -6.95 49.20
C GLU A 545 0.96 -8.39 48.66
N LEU A 546 0.59 -8.59 47.39
CA LEU A 546 0.68 -9.90 46.74
C LEU A 546 2.13 -10.41 46.60
N VAL A 547 3.09 -9.51 46.38
CA VAL A 547 4.52 -9.87 46.27
C VAL A 547 5.15 -10.07 47.66
N GLY A 548 4.87 -9.20 48.62
CA GLY A 548 5.48 -9.27 49.97
C GLY A 548 4.90 -10.36 50.88
N SER A 549 3.84 -11.05 50.48
CA SER A 549 3.19 -12.13 51.25
C SER A 549 3.80 -13.52 51.02
N TYR A 550 4.66 -13.69 50.01
CA TYR A 550 5.34 -14.95 49.69
C TYR A 550 6.87 -14.77 49.69
N LYS A 551 7.62 -15.82 50.04
CA LYS A 551 9.07 -15.76 50.26
C LYS A 551 9.86 -16.73 49.37
N ASN A 552 9.69 -16.64 48.04
CA ASN A 552 10.51 -17.38 47.08
C ASN A 552 11.52 -16.48 46.34
N ASP A 553 12.62 -17.06 45.84
CA ASP A 553 13.67 -16.30 45.13
C ASP A 553 13.18 -15.61 43.85
N GLN A 554 12.17 -16.18 43.19
CA GLN A 554 11.52 -15.56 42.02
C GLN A 554 10.78 -14.26 42.37
N GLU A 555 10.31 -14.13 43.62
CA GLU A 555 9.55 -12.96 44.09
C GLU A 555 10.48 -11.82 44.52
N ARG A 556 11.65 -12.12 45.10
CA ARG A 556 12.74 -11.14 45.29
C ARG A 556 13.11 -10.43 43.98
N ARG A 557 13.26 -11.19 42.89
CA ARG A 557 13.52 -10.63 41.56
C ARG A 557 12.37 -9.72 41.08
N ASN A 558 11.11 -10.05 41.42
CA ASN A 558 9.97 -9.21 41.12
C ASN A 558 9.97 -7.91 41.94
N GLU A 559 10.33 -7.95 43.23
CA GLU A 559 10.49 -6.75 44.09
C GLU A 559 11.56 -5.80 43.53
N GLU A 560 12.72 -6.32 43.14
CA GLU A 560 13.80 -5.54 42.53
C GLU A 560 13.34 -4.87 41.21
N ILE A 561 12.63 -5.61 40.35
CA ILE A 561 12.08 -5.07 39.10
C ILE A 561 11.01 -3.99 39.37
N LEU A 562 10.13 -4.19 40.36
CA LEU A 562 9.05 -3.26 40.71
C LEU A 562 9.54 -2.02 41.49
N SER A 563 10.77 -2.02 42.00
CA SER A 563 11.36 -0.84 42.65
C SER A 563 11.36 0.40 41.72
N GLY A 564 10.96 1.56 42.25
CA GLY A 564 10.89 2.80 41.45
C GLY A 564 9.84 2.77 40.33
N MET A 565 8.60 2.36 40.62
CA MET A 565 7.49 2.45 39.67
C MET A 565 7.17 3.91 39.30
N GLY A 566 7.47 4.28 38.05
CA GLY A 566 6.90 5.47 37.43
C GLY A 566 5.46 5.22 36.96
N VAL A 567 4.66 6.29 36.92
CA VAL A 567 3.32 6.27 36.31
C VAL A 567 3.46 6.27 34.79
N HIS A 568 3.23 5.12 34.16
CA HIS A 568 3.18 4.98 32.70
C HIS A 568 1.74 4.97 32.19
N SER A 569 1.56 5.34 30.93
CA SER A 569 0.24 5.53 30.31
C SER A 569 -0.59 4.24 30.25
N GLU A 570 0.03 3.07 30.09
CA GLU A 570 -0.65 1.76 30.15
C GLU A 570 -1.38 1.54 31.48
N LYS A 571 -0.76 1.97 32.59
CA LYS A 571 -1.34 1.79 33.92
C LYS A 571 -2.55 2.69 34.13
N LEU A 572 -2.47 3.93 33.66
CA LEU A 572 -3.59 4.89 33.68
C LEU A 572 -4.75 4.39 32.80
N ALA A 573 -4.44 3.85 31.62
CA ALA A 573 -5.40 3.21 30.72
C ALA A 573 -6.12 2.03 31.39
N ILE A 574 -5.40 1.16 32.11
CA ILE A 574 -5.99 0.04 32.86
C ILE A 574 -6.85 0.53 34.02
N ALA A 575 -6.38 1.47 34.83
CA ALA A 575 -7.13 2.03 35.95
C ALA A 575 -8.44 2.67 35.46
N PHE A 576 -8.39 3.44 34.35
CA PHE A 576 -9.58 3.96 33.67
C PHE A 576 -10.52 2.85 33.18
N GLY A 577 -9.99 1.80 32.55
CA GLY A 577 -10.76 0.66 32.07
C GLY A 577 -11.50 -0.05 33.21
N LEU A 578 -10.82 -0.29 34.33
CA LEU A 578 -11.38 -0.93 35.53
C LEU A 578 -12.48 -0.10 36.17
N LEU A 579 -12.27 1.22 36.34
CA LEU A 579 -13.25 2.14 36.91
C LEU A 579 -14.56 2.22 36.10
N ASN A 580 -14.47 2.12 34.77
CA ASN A 580 -15.60 2.46 33.89
C ASN A 580 -16.33 1.23 33.30
N THR A 581 -15.82 0.01 33.48
CA THR A 581 -16.40 -1.22 32.91
C THR A 581 -16.80 -2.24 34.00
N ARG A 582 -17.77 -3.11 33.69
CA ARG A 582 -18.28 -4.12 34.64
C ARG A 582 -17.29 -5.26 34.88
N PRO A 583 -17.23 -5.89 36.07
CA PRO A 583 -16.46 -7.12 36.31
C PRO A 583 -16.60 -8.16 35.19
N GLY A 584 -15.53 -8.89 34.87
CA GLY A 584 -15.46 -9.79 33.72
C GLY A 584 -15.35 -9.15 32.33
N THR A 585 -15.53 -7.83 32.17
CA THR A 585 -15.35 -7.19 30.84
C THR A 585 -13.87 -7.15 30.45
N GLU A 586 -13.52 -7.63 29.26
CA GLU A 586 -12.17 -7.50 28.70
C GLU A 586 -11.78 -6.02 28.50
N ILE A 587 -10.53 -5.67 28.84
CA ILE A 587 -10.01 -4.31 28.69
C ILE A 587 -8.89 -4.33 27.63
N VAL A 588 -9.17 -3.73 26.47
CA VAL A 588 -8.22 -3.56 25.38
C VAL A 588 -7.49 -2.23 25.53
N VAL A 589 -6.15 -2.26 25.53
CA VAL A 589 -5.27 -1.09 25.59
C VAL A 589 -4.35 -1.10 24.38
N ILE A 590 -4.23 0.03 23.68
CA ILE A 590 -3.26 0.17 22.59
C ILE A 590 -2.19 1.19 23.00
N LYS A 591 -0.92 0.82 22.85
CA LYS A 591 0.27 1.61 23.21
C LYS A 591 1.12 1.87 21.97
N ASN A 592 1.61 3.10 21.79
CA ASN A 592 2.41 3.48 20.61
C ASN A 592 3.86 2.94 20.62
N LEU A 593 4.40 2.62 21.79
CA LEU A 593 5.74 2.07 21.98
C LEU A 593 5.66 0.63 22.49
N ARG A 594 6.75 -0.13 22.44
CA ARG A 594 6.86 -1.43 23.12
C ARG A 594 6.65 -1.29 24.63
N ILE A 595 5.93 -2.21 25.27
CA ILE A 595 5.73 -2.19 26.73
C ILE A 595 7.08 -2.35 27.47
N CYS A 596 7.23 -1.85 28.70
CA CYS A 596 8.44 -2.11 29.49
C CYS A 596 8.23 -3.29 30.46
N GLU A 597 9.31 -3.99 30.83
CA GLU A 597 9.28 -5.17 31.71
C GLU A 597 8.51 -4.90 33.01
N LYS A 598 8.74 -3.74 33.65
CA LYS A 598 8.02 -3.31 34.86
C LYS A 598 6.50 -3.21 34.67
N CYS A 599 6.06 -2.70 33.51
CA CYS A 599 4.63 -2.59 33.21
C CYS A 599 4.03 -3.95 32.83
N HIS A 600 4.75 -4.77 32.04
CA HIS A 600 4.33 -6.13 31.75
C HIS A 600 4.13 -6.96 33.03
N LEU A 601 5.08 -6.89 33.96
CA LEU A 601 4.98 -7.56 35.27
C LEU A 601 3.84 -6.99 36.13
N PHE A 602 3.70 -5.67 36.24
CA PHE A 602 2.60 -5.03 36.96
C PHE A 602 1.23 -5.51 36.46
N ILE A 603 1.02 -5.52 35.14
CA ILE A 603 -0.26 -5.86 34.52
C ILE A 603 -0.55 -7.37 34.67
N LYS A 604 0.48 -8.20 34.54
CA LYS A 604 0.42 -9.63 34.85
C LYS A 604 -0.05 -9.86 36.29
N LEU A 605 0.54 -9.18 37.28
CA LEU A 605 0.13 -9.29 38.69
C LEU A 605 -1.29 -8.73 38.93
N VAL A 606 -1.65 -7.60 38.33
CA VAL A 606 -3.02 -7.06 38.38
C VAL A 606 -4.04 -8.07 37.83
N SER A 607 -3.74 -8.77 36.72
CA SER A 607 -4.61 -9.82 36.16
C SER A 607 -4.81 -11.05 37.06
N LYS A 608 -4.04 -11.18 38.15
CA LYS A 608 -4.23 -12.20 39.19
C LYS A 608 -5.06 -11.67 40.38
N ILE A 609 -5.12 -10.36 40.56
CA ILE A 609 -5.80 -9.67 41.66
C ILE A 609 -7.26 -9.36 41.27
N VAL A 610 -7.50 -8.97 40.02
CA VAL A 610 -8.84 -8.67 39.50
C VAL A 610 -9.31 -9.74 38.51
N ASP A 611 -10.59 -10.10 38.60
CA ASP A 611 -11.26 -11.01 37.66
C ASP A 611 -11.48 -10.34 36.28
N ARG A 612 -10.39 -10.22 35.52
CA ARG A 612 -10.31 -9.52 34.22
C ARG A 612 -9.23 -10.09 33.30
N GLN A 613 -9.55 -10.10 32.01
CA GLN A 613 -8.58 -10.23 30.93
C GLN A 613 -8.16 -8.84 30.43
N PHE A 614 -6.86 -8.60 30.30
CA PHE A 614 -6.30 -7.40 29.66
C PHE A 614 -5.62 -7.76 28.35
N VAL A 615 -5.97 -7.05 27.28
CA VAL A 615 -5.42 -7.27 25.94
C VAL A 615 -4.65 -6.02 25.54
N ILE A 616 -3.33 -6.10 25.58
CA ILE A 616 -2.48 -4.93 25.31
C ILE A 616 -1.75 -5.10 24.00
N ARG A 617 -2.09 -4.26 23.02
CA ARG A 617 -1.27 -4.11 21.82
C ARG A 617 -0.20 -3.07 22.08
N ASP A 618 1.06 -3.48 21.94
CA ASP A 618 2.18 -2.56 21.87
C ASP A 618 2.61 -2.32 20.40
N ALA A 619 3.75 -1.66 20.20
CA ALA A 619 4.26 -1.35 18.87
C ALA A 619 4.50 -2.60 17.97
N THR A 620 4.70 -3.78 18.56
CA THR A 620 5.06 -5.00 17.81
C THR A 620 3.98 -6.07 17.85
N ARG A 621 3.26 -6.24 18.97
CA ARG A 621 2.32 -7.37 19.14
C ARG A 621 1.28 -7.15 20.24
N PHE A 622 0.38 -8.11 20.41
CA PHE A 622 -0.49 -8.23 21.57
C PHE A 622 0.14 -9.03 22.71
N HIS A 623 -0.28 -8.69 23.92
CA HIS A 623 -0.01 -9.39 25.17
C HIS A 623 -1.36 -9.60 25.86
N HIS A 624 -1.79 -10.86 26.01
CA HIS A 624 -3.05 -11.21 26.67
C HIS A 624 -2.75 -11.61 28.11
N PHE A 625 -3.08 -10.76 29.08
CA PHE A 625 -2.87 -10.99 30.49
C PHE A 625 -4.13 -11.54 31.15
N ARG A 626 -3.98 -12.66 31.86
CA ARG A 626 -5.06 -13.34 32.56
C ARG A 626 -4.50 -14.24 33.66
N ASP A 627 -5.11 -14.20 34.84
CA ASP A 627 -4.82 -15.09 35.97
C ASP A 627 -3.34 -15.14 36.39
N GLY A 628 -2.60 -14.03 36.21
CA GLY A 628 -1.16 -13.97 36.50
C GLY A 628 -0.24 -14.48 35.40
N THR A 629 -0.78 -14.76 34.21
CA THR A 629 -0.04 -15.22 33.02
C THR A 629 -0.13 -14.22 31.87
N CYS A 630 0.71 -14.39 30.85
CA CYS A 630 0.65 -13.63 29.60
C CYS A 630 0.81 -14.58 28.40
N SER A 631 0.08 -14.36 27.30
CA SER A 631 0.15 -15.20 26.08
C SER A 631 1.57 -15.40 25.53
N CYS A 632 2.49 -14.48 25.84
CA CYS A 632 3.87 -14.54 25.41
C CYS A 632 4.80 -15.44 26.22
N LYS A 633 4.35 -16.00 27.35
CA LYS A 633 5.19 -16.83 28.24
C LYS A 633 6.48 -16.14 28.71
N ASP A 634 6.43 -14.82 28.87
CA ASP A 634 7.56 -13.92 29.15
C ASP A 634 8.70 -13.92 28.09
N TYR A 635 8.45 -14.48 26.91
CA TYR A 635 9.36 -14.47 25.76
C TYR A 635 9.03 -13.30 24.81
N TRP A 636 9.82 -12.21 24.86
CA TRP A 636 9.62 -11.02 24.00
C TRP A 636 10.81 -10.11 23.74
#